data_AF-A0A662GAU0-F1
#
_entry.id   AF-A0A662GAU0-F1
#
_cell.length_a   1.000
_cell.length_b   1.000
_cell.length_c   1.000
_cell.angle_alpha   90.00
_cell.angle_beta   90.00
_cell.angle_gamma   90.00
#
_symmetry.space_group_name_H-M   'P 1'
#
loop_
_entity.id
_entity.type
_entity.pdbx_description
1 polymer ?
#
loop_
_entity_poly.entity_id
_entity_poly.type
_entity_poly.pdbx_seq_one_letter_code
_entity_poly.pdbx_strand_id
1 'polypeptide(L)' 'MIVVTFHIPENQLETLDNLVRERGYTSRSEAIRIALREFLDKYIKQYRINVD' A
#
# COMPACT_ATOMS: atom_id res chain seq x y z
N MET A 1 -8.19 3.41 15.76
CA MET A 1 -7.39 2.63 14.80
C MET A 1 -8.30 1.60 14.17
N ILE A 2 -8.37 1.52 12.84
CA ILE A 2 -9.17 0.52 12.12
C ILE A 2 -8.22 -0.59 11.66
N VAL A 3 -8.58 -1.85 11.88
CA VAL A 3 -7.85 -3.02 11.40
C VAL A 3 -8.62 -3.60 10.23
N VAL A 4 -7.91 -3.87 9.14
CA VAL A 4 -8.46 -4.50 7.93
C VAL A 4 -7.71 -5.80 7.71
N THR A 5 -8.47 -6.89 7.57
CA THR A 5 -7.94 -8.22 7.24
C THR A 5 -8.39 -8.58 5.83
N PHE A 6 -7.47 -9.12 5.03
CA PHE A 6 -7.73 -9.52 3.65
C PHE A 6 -6.89 -10.74 3.29
N HIS A 7 -7.34 -11.48 2.27
CA HIS A 7 -6.61 -12.63 1.74
C HIS A 7 -5.75 -12.20 0.55
N ILE A 8 -4.52 -12.71 0.49
CA ILE A 8 -3.64 -12.60 -0.68
C ILE A 8 -2.98 -13.95 -0.97
N PRO A 9 -2.59 -14.19 -2.23
CA PRO A 9 -1.69 -15.27 -2.60
C PRO A 9 -0.39 -15.23 -1.78
N GLU A 10 0.12 -16.41 -1.43
CA GLU A 10 1.34 -16.58 -0.64
C GLU A 10 2.56 -15.91 -1.29
N ASN A 11 2.72 -16.07 -2.61
CA ASN A 11 3.80 -15.45 -3.36
C ASN A 11 3.79 -13.91 -3.29
N GLN A 12 2.62 -13.28 -3.15
CA GLN A 12 2.51 -11.84 -2.95
C GLN A 12 2.93 -11.42 -1.54
N LEU A 13 2.61 -12.23 -0.53
CA LEU A 13 3.05 -12.00 0.84
C LEU A 13 4.58 -12.10 0.96
N GLU A 14 5.18 -13.11 0.34
CA GLU A 14 6.65 -13.25 0.29
C GLU A 14 7.32 -12.06 -0.40
N THR A 15 6.76 -11.62 -1.52
CA THR A 15 7.26 -10.43 -2.23
C THR A 15 7.17 -9.19 -1.35
N LEU A 16 6.06 -9.01 -0.62
CA LEU A 16 5.90 -7.91 0.33
C LEU A 16 6.94 -7.99 1.45
N ASP A 17 7.21 -9.18 1.99
CA ASP A 17 8.20 -9.37 3.05
C ASP A 17 9.62 -9.00 2.61
N ASN A 18 9.98 -9.37 1.39
CA ASN A 18 11.27 -8.99 0.83
C ASN A 18 11.37 -7.47 0.64
N LEU A 19 10.31 -6.84 0.11
CA LEU A 19 10.25 -5.38 -0.02
C LEU A 19 10.32 -4.66 1.33
N VAL A 20 9.66 -5.20 2.36
CA VAL A 20 9.71 -4.65 3.73
C VAL A 20 11.15 -4.61 4.24
N ARG A 21 11.89 -5.71 4.06
CA ARG A 21 13.31 -5.81 4.46
C ARG A 21 14.22 -4.90 3.65
N GLU A 22 14.12 -4.95 2.32
CA GLU A 22 15.01 -4.24 1.40
C GLU A 22 14.86 -2.72 1.46
N ARG A 23 13.62 -2.23 1.66
CA ARG A 23 13.31 -0.80 1.70
C ARG A 23 13.37 -0.20 3.11
N GLY A 24 13.67 -1.02 4.12
CA GLY A 24 13.82 -0.56 5.51
C GLY A 24 12.50 -0.16 6.19
N TYR A 25 11.37 -0.75 5.78
CA TYR A 25 10.10 -0.54 6.46
C TYR A 25 10.09 -1.23 7.83
N THR A 26 9.47 -0.61 8.83
CA THR A 26 9.37 -1.15 10.20
C THR A 26 8.38 -2.32 10.30
N SER A 27 7.42 -2.40 9.38
CA SER A 27 6.39 -3.44 9.36
C SER A 27 5.71 -3.57 7.99
N ARG A 28 5.10 -4.74 7.75
CA ARG A 28 4.17 -4.94 6.61
C ARG A 28 3.07 -3.89 6.59
N SER A 29 2.52 -3.57 7.75
CA SER A 29 1.43 -2.60 7.87
C SER A 29 1.86 -1.18 7.49
N GLU A 30 3.10 -0.79 7.79
CA GLU A 30 3.65 0.49 7.34
C GLU A 30 3.79 0.51 5.82
N ALA A 31 4.43 -0.51 5.24
CA ALA A 31 4.60 -0.62 3.79
C ALA A 31 3.26 -0.56 3.05
N ILE A 32 2.25 -1.32 3.51
CA ILE A 32 0.91 -1.33 2.94
C ILE A 32 0.24 0.05 3.06
N ARG A 33 0.38 0.74 4.21
CA ARG A 33 -0.22 2.08 4.40
C ARG A 33 0.39 3.13 3.47
N ILE A 34 1.70 3.05 3.22
CA ILE A 34 2.38 3.96 2.29
C ILE A 34 1.91 3.67 0.86
N ALA A 35 1.94 2.40 0.43
CA ALA A 35 1.47 2.01 -0.90
C ALA A 35 -0.01 2.38 -1.14
N LEU A 36 -0.87 2.17 -0.15
CA LEU A 36 -2.29 2.55 -0.22
C LEU A 36 -2.46 4.07 -0.36
N ARG A 37 -1.67 4.87 0.38
CA ARG A 37 -1.71 6.33 0.28
C ARG A 37 -1.29 6.79 -1.12
N GLU A 38 -0.17 6.29 -1.63
CA GLU A 38 0.32 6.63 -2.98
C GLU A 38 -0.69 6.24 -4.06
N PHE A 39 -1.31 5.06 -3.91
CA PHE A 39 -2.37 4.61 -4.79
C PHE A 39 -3.55 5.59 -4.75
N LEU A 40 -4.07 5.93 -3.56
CA LEU A 40 -5.20 6.85 -3.43
C LEU A 40 -4.86 8.24 -3.97
N ASP A 41 -3.68 8.79 -3.66
CA ASP A 41 -3.24 10.10 -4.14
C ASP A 41 -3.17 10.15 -5.67
N LYS A 42 -2.72 9.07 -6.32
CA LYS A 42 -2.69 8.95 -7.78
C LYS A 42 -4.08 9.10 -8.38
N TYR A 43 -5.07 8.41 -7.83
CA TYR A 43 -6.43 8.46 -8.37
C TYR A 43 -7.21 9.71 -7.92
N ILE A 44 -7.04 10.18 -6.69
CA ILE A 44 -7.70 11.41 -6.20
C ILE A 44 -7.22 12.63 -6.97
N LYS A 45 -5.92 12.76 -7.26
CA LYS A 45 -5.42 13.83 -8.14
C LYS A 45 -6.05 13.75 -9.53
N GLN A 46 -6.21 12.55 -10.08
CA GLN A 46 -6.91 12.35 -11.35
C GLN A 46 -8.38 12.76 -11.29
N TYR A 47 -9.08 12.54 -10.17
CA TYR A 47 -10.45 13.04 -9.99
C TYR A 47 -10.53 14.55 -9.82
N ARG A 48 -9.54 15.20 -9.19
CA ARG A 48 -9.53 16.66 -9.03
C ARG A 48 -9.26 17.43 -10.32
N ILE A 49 -8.49 16.85 -11.25
CA ILE A 49 -8.21 17.49 -12.56
C ILE A 49 -9.38 17.34 -13.55
N ASN A 50 -10.26 16.36 -13.38
CA ASN A 50 -11.42 16.14 -14.26
C ASN A 50 -12.68 16.92 -13.86
N VAL A 51 -12.59 17.84 -12.88
CA VAL A 51 -13.74 18.62 -12.36
C VAL A 51 -13.50 20.13 -12.51
N ASP A 52 -12.45 20.54 -13.21
CA ASP A 52 -12.16 21.92 -13.58
C ASP A 52 -12.41 22.16 -15.08
#